data_AF-A0A1X0QR84-F1
#
_entry.id   AF-A0A1X0QR84-F1
#
_cell.length_a   1.000
_cell.length_b   1.000
_cell.length_c   1.000
_cell.angle_alpha   90.00
_cell.angle_beta   90.00
_cell.angle_gamma   90.00
#
_symmetry.space_group_name_H-M   'P 1'
#
loop_
_entity.id
_entity.type
_entity.pdbx_description
1 polymer ?
#
loop_
_entity_poly.entity_id
_entity_poly.type
_entity_poly.pdbx_seq_one_letter_code
_entity_poly.pdbx_strand_id
1 'polypeptide(L)'
;MNNNPYDNITNISTNPTTCSPSHRSTPIQIGSFNCRHLLKTSALSVTSSFIYYLRYQSFDILTLQDTNSFSFESRQQLDLQFQTTVSIWPKYYGIVSLNPALILSN
;
A
#
# COMPACT_ATOMS: atom_id res chain seq x y z
N MET A 1 3.19 69.99 -23.49
CA MET A 1 3.15 69.01 -22.39
C MET A 1 2.23 67.88 -22.82
N ASN A 2 2.80 66.76 -23.27
CA ASN A 2 2.06 65.59 -23.74
C ASN A 2 2.43 64.43 -22.81
N ASN A 3 1.53 64.06 -21.89
CA ASN A 3 1.73 62.95 -20.96
C ASN A 3 1.15 61.69 -21.61
N ASN A 4 2.01 60.91 -22.28
CA ASN A 4 1.63 59.61 -22.84
C ASN A 4 1.70 58.56 -21.70
N PRO A 5 0.61 57.83 -21.37
CA PRO A 5 0.56 57.02 -20.15
C PRO A 5 1.21 55.63 -20.27
N TYR A 6 2.09 55.40 -21.25
CA TYR A 6 2.62 54.05 -21.55
C TYR A 6 4.10 53.83 -21.20
N ASP A 7 4.79 54.80 -20.61
CA ASP A 7 6.24 54.71 -20.35
C ASP A 7 6.61 54.25 -18.93
N ASN A 8 5.96 53.22 -18.38
CA ASN A 8 6.43 52.56 -17.16
C ASN A 8 6.53 51.05 -17.33
N ILE A 9 7.57 50.64 -18.06
CA ILE A 9 8.15 49.31 -17.96
C ILE A 9 8.90 49.24 -16.63
N THR A 10 8.24 48.75 -15.57
CA THR A 10 8.95 48.27 -14.38
C THR A 10 9.34 46.81 -14.59
N ASN A 11 10.64 46.60 -14.70
CA ASN A 11 11.35 45.32 -14.74
C ASN A 11 10.71 44.28 -13.80
N ILE A 12 10.00 43.31 -14.39
CA ILE A 12 9.67 42.06 -13.71
C ILE A 12 10.97 41.25 -13.69
N SER A 13 11.65 41.27 -12.55
CA SER A 13 12.69 40.29 -12.24
C SER A 13 12.02 38.90 -12.24
N THR A 14 12.17 38.17 -13.33
CA THR A 14 11.77 36.76 -13.41
C THR A 14 12.77 35.95 -12.60
N ASN A 15 12.58 35.90 -11.29
CA ASN A 15 13.12 34.78 -10.51
C ASN A 15 12.50 33.51 -11.11
N PRO A 16 13.29 32.54 -11.59
CA PRO A 16 12.73 31.25 -11.96
C PRO A 16 12.13 30.66 -10.69
N THR A 17 10.80 30.65 -10.62
CA THR A 17 10.08 29.83 -9.67
C THR A 17 10.54 28.41 -9.97
N THR A 18 11.43 27.87 -9.13
CA THR A 18 11.73 26.45 -9.11
C THR A 18 10.38 25.76 -8.99
N CYS A 19 9.90 25.16 -10.08
CA CYS A 19 8.73 24.33 -10.10
C CYS A 19 8.98 23.25 -9.04
N SER A 20 8.35 23.41 -7.87
CA SER A 20 8.37 22.39 -6.85
C SER A 20 7.94 21.10 -7.55
N PRO A 21 8.68 19.98 -7.40
CA PRO A 21 8.22 18.72 -7.94
C PRO A 21 6.79 18.56 -7.43
N SER A 22 5.82 18.51 -8.34
CA SER A 22 4.48 18.07 -7.99
C SER A 22 4.68 16.72 -7.33
N HIS A 23 4.55 16.65 -6.00
CA HIS A 23 4.50 15.40 -5.28
C HIS A 23 3.22 14.70 -5.74
N ARG A 24 3.28 14.04 -6.91
CA ARG A 24 2.25 13.11 -7.34
C ARG A 24 2.36 11.92 -6.40
N SER A 25 1.68 12.01 -5.26
CA SER A 25 1.47 10.88 -4.37
C SER A 25 0.61 9.87 -5.11
N THR A 26 1.15 8.70 -5.40
CA THR A 26 0.35 7.56 -5.85
C THR A 26 -0.57 7.14 -4.70
N PRO A 27 -1.88 6.98 -4.93
CA PRO A 27 -2.80 6.56 -3.86
C PRO A 27 -2.47 5.12 -3.44
N ILE A 28 -2.27 4.92 -2.15
CA ILE A 28 -2.09 3.58 -1.56
C ILE A 28 -3.41 2.84 -1.65
N GLN A 29 -3.39 1.65 -2.24
CA GLN A 29 -4.53 0.75 -2.36
C GLN A 29 -4.59 -0.18 -1.16
N ILE A 30 -5.64 -0.06 -0.33
CA ILE A 30 -5.83 -0.90 0.86
C ILE A 30 -7.06 -1.78 0.65
N GLY A 31 -6.87 -3.09 0.70
CA GLY A 31 -7.95 -4.08 0.66
C GLY A 31 -8.30 -4.59 2.05
N SER A 32 -9.57 -4.94 2.26
CA SER A 32 -10.04 -5.58 3.49
C SER A 32 -10.91 -6.79 3.15
N PHE A 33 -10.56 -7.95 3.69
CA PHE A 33 -11.29 -9.19 3.44
C PHE A 33 -11.53 -9.95 4.73
N ASN A 34 -12.76 -10.44 4.89
CA ASN A 34 -13.04 -11.51 5.84
C ASN A 34 -12.81 -12.86 5.15
N CYS A 35 -11.81 -13.60 5.61
CA CYS A 35 -11.38 -14.85 4.99
C CYS A 35 -12.25 -16.05 5.41
N ARG A 36 -13.13 -15.89 6.41
CA ARG A 36 -13.94 -16.96 7.01
C ARG A 36 -13.13 -18.24 7.19
N HIS A 37 -12.00 -18.14 7.90
CA HIS A 37 -10.98 -19.19 8.04
C HIS A 37 -10.01 -19.27 6.85
N LEU A 38 -8.93 -18.47 6.91
CA LEU A 38 -7.89 -18.42 5.88
C LEU A 38 -7.10 -19.74 5.75
N LEU A 39 -6.60 -20.28 6.86
CA LEU A 39 -5.77 -21.48 6.89
C LEU A 39 -6.59 -22.75 7.05
N LYS A 40 -6.91 -23.44 5.95
CA LYS A 40 -7.68 -24.68 5.98
C LYS A 40 -6.74 -25.87 6.04
N THR A 41 -6.52 -26.43 7.24
CA THR A 41 -5.59 -27.56 7.45
C THR A 41 -5.95 -28.81 6.65
N SER A 42 -7.25 -29.04 6.39
CA SER A 42 -7.74 -30.14 5.56
C SER A 42 -7.65 -29.89 4.05
N ALA A 43 -7.35 -28.66 3.61
CA ALA A 43 -7.42 -28.25 2.21
C ALA A 43 -6.39 -27.16 1.87
N LEU A 44 -5.10 -27.46 2.05
CA LEU A 44 -4.00 -26.50 1.84
C LEU A 44 -3.96 -25.93 0.42
N SER A 45 -4.35 -26.71 -0.60
CA SER A 45 -4.43 -26.23 -1.99
C SER A 45 -5.44 -25.09 -2.16
N VAL A 46 -6.56 -25.13 -1.44
CA VAL A 46 -7.59 -24.08 -1.46
C VAL A 46 -7.05 -22.80 -0.84
N THR A 47 -6.37 -22.91 0.30
CA THR A 47 -5.70 -21.78 0.95
C THR A 47 -4.67 -21.13 0.02
N SER A 48 -3.80 -21.94 -0.61
CA SER A 48 -2.79 -21.43 -1.55
C SER A 48 -3.42 -20.73 -2.76
N SER A 49 -4.45 -21.30 -3.37
CA SER A 49 -5.15 -20.68 -4.51
C SER A 49 -5.85 -19.38 -4.12
N PHE A 50 -6.44 -19.31 -2.93
CA PHE A 50 -7.09 -18.10 -2.44
C PHE A 50 -6.08 -16.99 -2.13
N ILE A 51 -4.95 -17.32 -1.49
CA ILE A 51 -3.88 -16.35 -1.24
C ILE A 51 -3.24 -15.88 -2.54
N TYR A 52 -3.03 -16.79 -3.50
CA TYR A 52 -2.62 -16.42 -4.85
C TYR A 52 -3.59 -15.41 -5.46
N TYR A 53 -4.90 -15.68 -5.43
CA TYR A 53 -5.91 -14.75 -5.92
C TYR A 53 -5.82 -13.37 -5.24
N LEU A 54 -5.71 -13.31 -3.91
CA LEU A 54 -5.59 -12.07 -3.14
C LEU A 54 -4.34 -11.26 -3.52
N ARG A 55 -3.20 -11.95 -3.71
CA ARG A 55 -1.93 -11.32 -4.07
C ARG A 55 -1.92 -10.71 -5.48
N TYR A 56 -2.74 -11.24 -6.39
CA TYR A 56 -2.91 -10.68 -7.73
C TYR A 56 -3.90 -9.52 -7.78
N GLN A 57 -4.58 -9.22 -6.67
CA GLN A 57 -5.34 -7.98 -6.57
C GLN A 57 -4.36 -6.82 -6.41
N SER A 58 -4.61 -5.69 -7.08
CA SER A 58 -3.72 -4.51 -7.08
C SER A 58 -3.80 -3.71 -5.77
N PHE A 59 -3.60 -4.37 -4.63
CA PHE A 59 -3.51 -3.77 -3.31
C PHE A 59 -2.05 -3.62 -2.89
N ASP A 60 -1.73 -2.50 -2.25
CA ASP A 60 -0.46 -2.29 -1.57
C ASP A 60 -0.46 -2.90 -0.16
N ILE A 61 -1.61 -2.84 0.51
CA ILE A 61 -1.83 -3.40 1.85
C ILE A 61 -3.11 -4.24 1.84
N LEU A 62 -3.04 -5.45 2.39
CA LEU A 62 -4.20 -6.29 2.65
C LEU A 62 -4.43 -6.43 4.16
N THR A 63 -5.67 -6.17 4.58
CA THR A 63 -6.16 -6.49 5.92
C THR A 63 -7.08 -7.70 5.83
N LEU A 64 -6.81 -8.70 6.66
CA LEU A 64 -7.42 -10.02 6.59
C LEU A 64 -8.05 -10.33 7.94
N GLN A 65 -9.32 -10.71 7.98
CA GLN A 65 -10.05 -11.08 9.19
C GLN A 65 -10.36 -12.59 9.16
N ASP A 66 -10.57 -13.19 10.34
CA ASP A 66 -10.79 -14.62 10.53
C ASP A 66 -9.65 -15.48 9.93
N THR A 67 -8.40 -15.06 10.17
CA THR A 67 -7.19 -15.71 9.61
C THR A 67 -6.80 -16.98 10.36
N ASN A 68 -7.08 -17.05 11.66
CA ASN A 68 -6.72 -18.16 12.56
C ASN A 68 -5.21 -18.47 12.58
N SER A 69 -4.37 -17.43 12.44
CA SER A 69 -2.90 -17.46 12.44
C SER A 69 -2.31 -17.55 13.85
N PHE A 70 -2.66 -18.62 14.58
CA PHE A 70 -2.34 -18.79 15.99
C PHE A 70 -0.87 -19.14 16.25
N SER A 71 -0.28 -20.00 15.42
CA SER A 71 1.06 -20.55 15.65
C SER A 71 2.13 -19.80 14.87
N PHE A 72 3.37 -19.89 15.32
CA PHE A 72 4.51 -19.30 14.61
C PHE A 72 4.67 -19.90 13.20
N GLU A 73 4.54 -21.22 13.08
CA GLU A 73 4.61 -21.93 11.79
C GLU A 73 3.53 -21.46 10.82
N SER A 74 2.31 -21.24 11.35
CA SER A 74 1.19 -20.77 10.54
C SER A 74 1.43 -19.38 9.95
N ARG A 75 2.10 -18.50 10.71
CA ARG A 75 2.47 -17.15 10.28
C ARG A 75 3.58 -17.18 9.25
N GLN A 76 4.64 -17.97 9.48
CA GLN A 76 5.71 -18.16 8.51
C GLN A 76 5.19 -18.74 7.18
N GLN A 77 4.27 -19.70 7.24
CA GLN A 77 3.64 -20.25 6.05
C GLN A 77 2.85 -19.16 5.29
N LEU A 78 2.07 -18.34 5.99
CA LEU A 78 1.32 -17.25 5.38
C LEU A 78 2.26 -16.21 4.75
N ASP A 79 3.34 -15.83 5.43
CA ASP A 79 4.32 -14.89 4.90
C ASP A 79 4.94 -15.40 3.59
N LEU A 80 5.30 -16.69 3.56
CA LEU A 80 5.81 -17.35 2.36
C LEU A 80 4.77 -17.38 1.22
N GLN A 81 3.51 -17.71 1.53
CA GLN A 81 2.44 -17.78 0.52
C GLN A 81 2.06 -16.40 -0.04
N PHE A 82 2.04 -15.37 0.80
CA PHE A 82 1.85 -13.98 0.38
C PHE A 82 3.09 -13.39 -0.29
N GLN A 83 4.26 -14.03 -0.17
CA GLN A 83 5.55 -13.52 -0.64
C GLN A 83 5.86 -12.12 -0.08
N THR A 84 5.49 -11.91 1.19
CA THR A 84 5.68 -10.63 1.87
C THR A 84 6.93 -10.65 2.72
N THR A 85 7.59 -9.51 2.84
CA THR A 85 8.70 -9.29 3.77
C THR A 85 8.24 -8.64 5.06
N VAL A 86 7.04 -8.05 5.09
CA VAL A 86 6.52 -7.31 6.24
C VAL A 86 5.04 -7.58 6.45
N SER A 87 4.73 -8.19 7.59
CA SER A 87 3.37 -8.55 7.99
C SER A 87 3.18 -8.42 9.50
N ILE A 88 1.93 -8.28 9.92
CA ILE A 88 1.52 -8.29 11.32
C ILE A 88 0.43 -9.35 11.46
N TRP A 89 0.64 -10.35 12.31
CA TRP A 89 -0.31 -11.45 12.51
C TRP A 89 -0.76 -11.59 13.97
N PRO A 90 -1.76 -10.82 14.40
CA PRO A 90 -2.45 -11.07 15.64
C PRO A 90 -3.36 -12.30 15.52
N LYS A 91 -4.03 -12.64 16.62
CA LYS A 91 -4.73 -13.92 16.78
C LYS A 91 -5.77 -14.22 15.68
N TYR A 92 -6.54 -13.21 15.28
CA TYR A 92 -7.71 -13.40 14.40
C TYR A 92 -7.66 -12.58 13.11
N TYR A 93 -6.59 -11.81 12.92
CA TYR A 93 -6.45 -10.96 11.75
C TYR A 93 -4.99 -10.88 11.31
N GLY A 94 -4.79 -10.36 10.10
CA GLY A 94 -3.50 -10.13 9.51
C GLY A 94 -3.45 -8.81 8.76
N ILE A 95 -2.30 -8.16 8.79
CA ILE A 95 -1.99 -7.02 7.93
C ILE A 95 -0.77 -7.42 7.10
N VAL A 96 -0.92 -7.42 5.79
CA VAL A 96 0.11 -7.88 4.84
C VAL A 96 0.49 -6.72 3.95
N SER A 97 1.79 -6.37 3.92
CA SER A 97 2.32 -5.47 2.92
C SER A 97 2.61 -6.25 1.64
N LEU A 98 1.95 -5.89 0.54
CA LEU A 98 2.23 -6.42 -0.80
C LEU A 98 3.15 -5.50 -1.60
N ASN A 99 3.35 -4.28 -1.12
CA ASN A 99 4.28 -3.32 -1.71
C ASN A 99 5.59 -3.27 -0.90
N PRO A 100 6.74 -3.68 -1.48
CA PRO A 100 8.01 -3.73 -0.77
C PRO A 100 8.54 -2.35 -0.35
N ALA A 101 7.99 -1.26 -0.90
CA ALA A 101 8.33 0.10 -0.48
C ALA A 101 7.63 0.52 0.83
N LEU A 102 6.62 -0.25 1.29
CA LEU A 102 5.87 0.03 2.51
C LEU A 102 6.37 -0.85 3.67
N ILE A 103 6.69 -0.19 4.78
CA ILE A 103 7.08 -0.83 6.03
C ILE A 103 5.91 -0.70 7.01
N LEU A 104 5.52 -1.82 7.63
CA LEU A 104 4.60 -1.86 8.75
C LEU A 104 5.41 -1.89 10.05
N SER A 105 4.99 -1.10 11.04
CA SER A 105 5.53 -1.11 12.39
C SER A 105 4.38 -1.22 13.38
N ASN A 106 4.67 -1.76 14.56
CA ASN A 106 3.69 -2.05 15.61
C ASN A 106 4.08 -1.36 16.91
#